data_AF-A0A087SDX7-F1
#
_entry.id   AF-A0A087SDX7-F1
#
_cell.length_a   1.000
_cell.length_b   1.000
_cell.length_c   1.000
_cell.angle_alpha   90.00
_cell.angle_beta   90.00
_cell.angle_gamma   90.00
#
_symmetry.space_group_name_H-M   'P 1'
#
loop_
_entity.id
_entity.type
_entity.pdbx_description
1 polymer ?
#
loop_
_entity_poly.entity_id
_entity_poly.type
_entity_poly.pdbx_seq_one_letter_code
_entity_poly.pdbx_strand_id
1 'polypeptide(L)'
;MEGPSSAEEESEDDSDGEAFDSVTVDFDFSEPQEDDFLGLKVLLTNYLDGVTYDGSGLVDLVLKHSKLGTVIKCEDDVLGVTTVLPLASVAGTRSLSDLGKFLLARSLADKAMGLLLSERLINCPPAVAPPLQQALREDLQAHQGKAELIFTQPEVECCFKHAVWTAEFAARETQEGRNKSCRPVRLILCIPCAALHRIGQDLEALLGSPAE
;
A
#
# COMPACT_ATOMS: atom_id res chain seq x y z
N MET A 1 27.40 -58.44 51.98
CA MET A 1 27.76 -57.78 50.71
C MET A 1 27.36 -56.33 50.86
N GLU A 2 28.36 -55.48 51.05
CA GLU A 2 28.28 -54.02 51.12
C GLU A 2 28.27 -53.44 49.69
N GLY A 3 27.57 -52.30 49.48
CA GLY A 3 27.90 -51.35 48.40
C GLY A 3 29.02 -50.39 48.86
N PRO A 4 29.34 -49.27 48.19
CA PRO A 4 28.82 -48.68 46.93
C PRO A 4 29.96 -48.30 45.92
N SER A 5 29.63 -47.68 44.76
CA SER A 5 30.30 -46.45 44.24
C SER A 5 29.76 -46.02 42.87
N SER A 6 29.53 -44.72 42.75
CA SER A 6 29.08 -43.94 41.58
C SER A 6 30.01 -43.98 40.36
N ALA A 7 29.41 -43.78 39.19
CA ALA A 7 29.86 -42.77 38.22
C ALA A 7 28.62 -42.30 37.43
N GLU A 8 28.20 -41.07 37.72
CA GLU A 8 27.32 -40.27 36.87
C GLU A 8 28.17 -39.83 35.66
N GLU A 9 27.69 -40.04 34.44
CA GLU A 9 28.17 -39.27 33.30
C GLU A 9 26.97 -38.62 32.62
N GLU A 10 27.15 -37.32 32.45
CA GLU A 10 26.16 -36.28 32.26
C GLU A 10 25.58 -36.33 30.84
N SER A 11 24.34 -35.89 30.72
CA SER A 11 23.66 -35.61 29.46
C SER A 11 24.40 -34.52 28.68
N GLU A 12 24.99 -34.88 27.55
CA GLU A 12 25.38 -33.94 26.49
C GLU A 12 24.11 -33.46 25.78
N ASP A 13 23.48 -32.42 26.36
CA ASP A 13 22.54 -31.55 25.67
C ASP A 13 23.36 -30.55 24.85
N ASP A 14 23.78 -30.97 23.65
CA ASP A 14 24.38 -30.07 22.66
C ASP A 14 23.28 -29.11 22.15
N SER A 15 23.10 -28.05 22.94
CA SER A 15 22.43 -26.83 22.56
C SER A 15 23.25 -26.13 21.46
N ASP A 16 23.12 -26.59 20.22
CA ASP A 16 23.53 -25.86 19.02
C ASP A 16 22.61 -24.64 18.82
N GLY A 17 22.84 -23.63 19.66
CA GLY A 17 22.34 -22.28 19.45
C GLY A 17 23.19 -21.61 18.37
N GLU A 18 22.97 -21.96 17.11
CA GLU A 18 23.45 -21.12 16.00
C GLU A 18 22.71 -19.78 16.06
N ALA A 19 23.38 -18.78 16.62
CA ALA A 19 22.99 -17.39 16.49
C ALA A 19 22.98 -17.05 15.00
N PHE A 20 21.81 -16.76 14.44
CA PHE A 20 21.70 -16.20 13.09
C PHE A 20 22.43 -14.85 13.06
N ASP A 21 23.69 -14.85 12.60
CA ASP A 21 24.58 -13.66 12.61
C ASP A 21 24.13 -12.59 11.59
N SER A 22 23.33 -12.97 10.59
CA SER A 22 22.65 -12.03 9.69
C SER A 22 21.51 -12.71 8.94
N VAL A 23 20.35 -12.06 8.85
CA VAL A 23 19.25 -12.46 7.95
C VAL A 23 19.24 -11.47 6.79
N THR A 24 19.54 -11.95 5.59
CA THR A 24 19.38 -11.17 4.35
C THR A 24 17.94 -11.34 3.87
N VAL A 25 17.25 -10.23 3.67
CA VAL A 25 15.87 -10.21 3.15
C VAL A 25 15.89 -9.52 1.79
N ASP A 26 15.47 -10.23 0.76
CA ASP A 26 15.36 -9.72 -0.61
C ASP A 26 13.90 -9.36 -0.91
N PHE A 27 13.71 -8.21 -1.55
CA PHE A 27 12.41 -7.73 -2.00
C PHE A 27 12.31 -7.83 -3.52
N ASP A 28 11.36 -8.63 -3.99
CA ASP A 28 11.09 -8.80 -5.41
C ASP A 28 9.96 -7.87 -5.85
N PHE A 29 10.12 -7.31 -7.05
CA PHE A 29 9.15 -6.44 -7.69
C PHE A 29 8.68 -7.11 -8.98
N SER A 30 7.39 -7.43 -9.05
CA SER A 30 6.81 -8.10 -10.22
C SER A 30 5.44 -7.54 -10.57
N GLU A 31 4.98 -7.79 -11.79
CA GLU A 31 3.57 -7.58 -12.14
C GLU A 31 2.66 -8.46 -11.26
N PRO A 32 1.43 -8.02 -10.92
CA PRO A 32 0.43 -8.86 -10.27
C PRO A 32 0.09 -10.11 -11.08
N GLN A 33 0.12 -11.27 -10.44
CA GLN A 33 -0.19 -12.57 -11.05
C GLN A 33 -1.33 -13.28 -10.33
N GLU A 34 -1.95 -14.28 -10.96
CA GLU A 34 -3.08 -15.00 -10.36
C GLU A 34 -2.74 -15.62 -8.99
N ASP A 35 -1.50 -16.07 -8.82
CA ASP A 35 -1.00 -16.63 -7.56
C ASP A 35 -0.95 -15.58 -6.42
N ASP A 36 -0.95 -14.29 -6.75
CA ASP A 36 -0.96 -13.18 -5.78
C ASP A 36 -2.34 -12.91 -5.18
N PHE A 37 -3.39 -13.56 -5.70
CA PHE A 37 -4.77 -13.25 -5.32
C PHE A 37 -4.98 -13.30 -3.80
N LEU A 38 -4.44 -14.32 -3.13
CA LEU A 38 -4.63 -14.49 -1.70
C LEU A 38 -3.89 -13.39 -0.91
N GLY A 39 -2.64 -13.11 -1.26
CA GLY A 39 -1.82 -12.07 -0.62
C GLY A 39 -2.43 -10.68 -0.79
N LEU A 40 -2.83 -10.34 -2.02
CA LEU A 40 -3.53 -9.09 -2.32
C LEU A 40 -4.87 -8.98 -1.58
N LYS A 41 -5.62 -10.08 -1.47
CA LYS A 41 -6.88 -10.09 -0.72
C LYS A 41 -6.64 -9.82 0.76
N VAL A 42 -5.64 -10.44 1.37
CA VAL A 42 -5.28 -10.19 2.77
C VAL A 42 -4.89 -8.73 2.96
N LEU A 43 -4.00 -8.22 2.10
CA LEU A 43 -3.54 -6.83 2.13
C LEU A 43 -4.70 -5.83 2.01
N LEU A 44 -5.60 -6.04 1.05
CA LEU A 44 -6.69 -5.12 0.77
C LEU A 44 -7.92 -5.34 1.66
N THR A 45 -8.03 -6.42 2.44
CA THR A 45 -9.23 -6.70 3.26
C THR A 45 -9.61 -5.52 4.16
N ASN A 46 -8.62 -4.84 4.75
CA ASN A 46 -8.84 -3.70 5.65
C ASN A 46 -8.64 -2.34 4.97
N TYR A 47 -8.58 -2.30 3.63
CA TYR A 47 -8.32 -1.08 2.88
C TYR A 47 -9.33 0.03 3.14
N LEU A 48 -10.58 -0.28 3.53
CA LEU A 48 -11.61 0.73 3.87
C LEU A 48 -11.83 0.89 5.38
N ASP A 49 -10.77 0.83 6.17
CA ASP A 49 -10.78 1.12 7.62
C ASP A 49 -11.86 0.34 8.40
N GLY A 50 -11.96 -0.97 8.11
CA GLY A 50 -12.93 -1.88 8.74
C GLY A 50 -14.35 -1.84 8.16
N VAL A 51 -14.60 -1.04 7.12
CA VAL A 51 -15.87 -1.06 6.38
C VAL A 51 -15.89 -2.27 5.45
N THR A 52 -16.96 -3.06 5.52
CA THR A 52 -17.18 -4.19 4.62
C THR A 52 -17.39 -3.72 3.20
N TYR A 53 -16.63 -4.27 2.25
CA TYR A 53 -16.72 -3.94 0.84
C TYR A 53 -16.33 -5.14 -0.02
N ASP A 54 -16.48 -5.01 -1.34
CA ASP A 54 -16.09 -6.05 -2.29
C ASP A 54 -14.56 -6.08 -2.54
N GLY A 55 -13.81 -6.55 -1.54
CA GLY A 55 -12.35 -6.68 -1.59
C GLY A 55 -11.89 -7.72 -2.60
N SER A 56 -12.57 -8.87 -2.70
CA SER A 56 -12.24 -9.89 -3.72
C SER A 56 -12.40 -9.32 -5.13
N GLY A 57 -13.51 -8.61 -5.40
CA GLY A 57 -13.72 -7.96 -6.70
C GLY A 57 -12.69 -6.86 -6.97
N LEU A 58 -12.15 -6.20 -5.94
CA LEU A 58 -11.06 -5.24 -6.11
C LEU A 58 -9.77 -5.95 -6.53
N VAL A 59 -9.43 -7.09 -5.91
CA VAL A 59 -8.27 -7.89 -6.30
C VAL A 59 -8.42 -8.41 -7.73
N ASP A 60 -9.60 -8.91 -8.11
CA ASP A 60 -9.86 -9.34 -9.50
C ASP A 60 -9.61 -8.22 -10.51
N LEU A 61 -9.95 -6.97 -10.15
CA LEU A 61 -9.66 -5.80 -10.98
C LEU A 61 -8.17 -5.51 -11.07
N VAL A 62 -7.42 -5.63 -9.97
CA VAL A 62 -5.96 -5.47 -9.96
C VAL A 62 -5.30 -6.49 -10.87
N LEU A 63 -5.68 -7.78 -10.75
CA LEU A 63 -5.12 -8.85 -11.57
C LEU A 63 -5.48 -8.68 -13.06
N LYS A 64 -6.70 -8.23 -13.37
CA LYS A 64 -7.10 -7.93 -14.75
C LYS A 64 -6.31 -6.77 -15.37
N HIS A 65 -5.81 -5.85 -14.55
CA HIS A 65 -5.02 -4.69 -14.95
C HIS A 65 -3.55 -4.82 -14.55
N SER A 66 -3.00 -6.06 -14.51
CA SER A 66 -1.64 -6.36 -14.05
C SER A 66 -0.54 -5.56 -14.75
N LYS A 67 -0.72 -5.19 -16.01
CA LYS A 67 0.25 -4.37 -16.78
C LYS A 67 0.45 -2.94 -16.28
N LEU A 68 -0.42 -2.47 -15.38
CA LEU A 68 -0.34 -1.18 -14.74
C LEU A 68 -0.27 -1.39 -13.23
N GLY A 69 0.68 -2.19 -12.79
CA GLY A 69 0.85 -2.48 -11.38
C GLY A 69 2.12 -3.24 -11.06
N THR A 70 2.59 -3.05 -9.84
CA THR A 70 3.73 -3.74 -9.27
C THR A 70 3.38 -4.23 -7.87
N VAL A 71 3.70 -5.48 -7.60
CA VAL A 71 3.60 -6.13 -6.29
C VAL A 71 5.00 -6.22 -5.70
N ILE A 72 5.12 -5.95 -4.40
CA ILE A 72 6.33 -6.24 -3.62
C ILE A 72 6.14 -7.58 -2.94
N LYS A 73 7.09 -8.49 -3.13
CA LYS A 73 7.11 -9.80 -2.48
C LYS A 73 8.38 -10.00 -1.67
N CYS A 74 8.26 -10.84 -0.66
CA CYS A 74 9.38 -11.38 0.12
C CYS A 74 9.06 -12.85 0.37
N GLU A 75 9.90 -13.78 -0.10
CA GLU A 75 9.68 -15.22 0.08
C GLU A 75 8.25 -15.65 -0.35
N ASP A 76 7.79 -15.15 -1.50
CA ASP A 76 6.44 -15.34 -2.07
C ASP A 76 5.27 -14.63 -1.34
N ASP A 77 5.49 -14.04 -0.16
CA ASP A 77 4.47 -13.26 0.53
C ASP A 77 4.32 -11.85 -0.06
N VAL A 78 3.09 -11.48 -0.40
CA VAL A 78 2.76 -10.14 -0.88
C VAL A 78 2.81 -9.13 0.27
N LEU A 79 3.76 -8.22 0.21
CA LEU A 79 3.94 -7.15 1.20
C LEU A 79 3.28 -5.83 0.80
N GLY A 80 2.99 -5.66 -0.48
CA GLY A 80 2.48 -4.41 -0.99
C GLY A 80 2.10 -4.46 -2.47
N VAL A 81 1.28 -3.50 -2.89
CA VAL A 81 0.90 -3.31 -4.28
C VAL A 81 0.75 -1.83 -4.60
N THR A 82 1.23 -1.43 -5.76
CA THR A 82 0.98 -0.13 -6.36
C THR A 82 0.43 -0.36 -7.76
N THR A 83 -0.78 0.10 -8.05
CA THR A 83 -1.46 -0.16 -9.32
C THR A 83 -2.40 0.96 -9.72
N VAL A 84 -2.58 1.15 -11.03
CA VAL A 84 -3.52 2.11 -11.60
C VAL A 84 -4.67 1.38 -12.26
N LEU A 85 -5.88 1.62 -11.75
CA LEU A 85 -7.12 1.10 -12.31
C LEU A 85 -7.80 2.17 -13.18
N PRO A 86 -7.88 2.00 -14.51
CA PRO A 86 -8.57 2.95 -15.37
C PRO A 86 -10.07 2.99 -15.05
N LEU A 87 -10.61 4.15 -14.66
CA LEU A 87 -12.01 4.25 -14.22
C LEU A 87 -13.00 3.92 -15.34
N ALA A 88 -12.64 4.19 -16.60
CA ALA A 88 -13.43 3.76 -17.75
C ALA A 88 -13.69 2.24 -17.77
N SER A 89 -12.69 1.45 -17.36
CA SER A 89 -12.70 -0.02 -17.42
C SER A 89 -13.35 -0.66 -16.19
N VAL A 90 -13.28 0.02 -15.03
CA VAL A 90 -13.81 -0.49 -13.76
C VAL A 90 -15.14 0.13 -13.36
N ALA A 91 -15.68 1.05 -14.18
CA ALA A 91 -16.98 1.67 -13.97
C ALA A 91 -18.10 0.64 -13.85
N GLY A 92 -18.98 0.83 -12.84
CA GLY A 92 -20.14 -0.04 -12.60
C GLY A 92 -19.84 -1.29 -11.78
N THR A 93 -18.58 -1.55 -11.42
CA THR A 93 -18.23 -2.63 -10.49
C THR A 93 -18.67 -2.31 -9.07
N ARG A 94 -18.99 -3.35 -8.30
CA ARG A 94 -19.38 -3.22 -6.90
C ARG A 94 -18.23 -2.63 -6.07
N SER A 95 -17.01 -3.10 -6.29
CA SER A 95 -15.80 -2.60 -5.63
C SER A 95 -15.62 -1.09 -5.81
N LEU A 96 -15.76 -0.56 -7.03
CA LEU A 96 -15.65 0.88 -7.27
C LEU A 96 -16.78 1.67 -6.60
N SER A 97 -18.01 1.15 -6.63
CA SER A 97 -19.16 1.78 -5.95
C SER A 97 -18.92 1.88 -4.45
N ASP A 98 -18.42 0.82 -3.82
CA ASP A 98 -18.18 0.79 -2.38
C ASP A 98 -16.98 1.69 -2.00
N LEU A 99 -15.93 1.74 -2.85
CA LEU A 99 -14.85 2.73 -2.73
C LEU A 99 -15.38 4.16 -2.80
N GLY A 100 -16.25 4.46 -3.77
CA GLY A 100 -16.80 5.81 -3.95
C GLY A 100 -17.70 6.27 -2.82
N LYS A 101 -18.46 5.35 -2.21
CA LYS A 101 -19.24 5.64 -1.00
C LYS A 101 -18.34 5.93 0.20
N PHE A 102 -17.24 5.18 0.34
CA PHE A 102 -16.31 5.35 1.45
C PHE A 102 -15.49 6.65 1.32
N LEU A 103 -14.88 6.85 0.15
CA LEU A 103 -14.01 7.97 -0.15
C LEU A 103 -14.77 9.30 -0.35
N LEU A 104 -16.09 9.26 -0.52
CA LEU A 104 -16.93 10.41 -0.87
C LEU A 104 -16.42 11.17 -2.11
N ALA A 105 -15.69 10.48 -2.99
CA ALA A 105 -14.96 11.06 -4.09
C ALA A 105 -15.82 11.08 -5.36
N ARG A 106 -16.33 12.26 -5.71
CA ARG A 106 -17.07 12.46 -6.97
C ARG A 106 -16.21 12.23 -8.22
N SER A 107 -14.89 12.41 -8.11
CA SER A 107 -13.93 12.18 -9.19
C SER A 107 -13.90 10.72 -9.67
N LEU A 108 -14.31 9.76 -8.83
CA LEU A 108 -14.38 8.34 -9.24
C LEU A 108 -15.46 8.06 -10.30
N ALA A 109 -16.32 9.03 -10.61
CA ALA A 109 -17.27 8.92 -11.70
C ALA A 109 -16.68 9.38 -13.05
N ASP A 110 -15.50 10.02 -13.06
CA ASP A 110 -14.87 10.53 -14.27
C ASP A 110 -14.07 9.42 -14.97
N LYS A 111 -14.60 8.95 -16.10
CA LYS A 111 -13.97 7.88 -16.90
C LYS A 111 -12.64 8.28 -17.53
N ALA A 112 -12.31 9.57 -17.59
CA ALA A 112 -11.01 10.04 -18.07
C ALA A 112 -9.90 9.83 -17.03
N MET A 113 -10.23 9.47 -15.79
CA MET A 113 -9.25 9.32 -14.71
C MET A 113 -8.82 7.86 -14.49
N GLY A 114 -7.64 7.69 -13.91
CA GLY A 114 -7.15 6.43 -13.35
C GLY A 114 -7.14 6.51 -11.83
N LEU A 115 -7.59 5.45 -11.17
CA LEU A 115 -7.49 5.31 -9.73
C LEU A 115 -6.15 4.69 -9.37
N LEU A 116 -5.28 5.44 -8.70
CA LEU A 116 -4.06 4.90 -8.11
C LEU A 116 -4.39 4.29 -6.74
N LEU A 117 -4.13 2.99 -6.63
CA LEU A 117 -4.22 2.20 -5.42
C LEU A 117 -2.79 1.83 -5.01
N SER A 118 -2.37 2.24 -3.82
CA SER A 118 -1.01 2.03 -3.32
C SER A 118 -1.09 1.66 -1.85
N GLU A 119 -0.97 0.38 -1.54
CA GLU A 119 -1.11 -0.15 -0.18
C GLU A 119 0.09 -1.05 0.12
N ARG A 120 0.65 -0.93 1.33
CA ARG A 120 1.80 -1.72 1.78
C ARG A 120 1.64 -2.03 3.26
N LEU A 121 2.22 -3.13 3.71
CA LEU A 121 2.31 -3.41 5.13
C LEU A 121 3.10 -2.31 5.86
N ILE A 122 2.69 -2.00 7.08
CA ILE A 122 3.28 -0.92 7.89
C ILE A 122 4.77 -1.13 8.22
N ASN A 123 5.23 -2.39 8.22
CA ASN A 123 6.61 -2.78 8.46
C ASN A 123 7.47 -2.78 7.19
N CYS A 124 6.92 -2.45 6.03
CA CYS A 124 7.66 -2.43 4.77
C CYS A 124 8.67 -1.24 4.77
N PRO A 125 9.95 -1.46 4.45
CA PRO A 125 10.97 -0.40 4.53
C PRO A 125 10.62 0.78 3.61
N PRO A 126 10.84 2.05 4.03
CA PRO A 126 10.59 3.21 3.17
C PRO A 126 11.38 3.20 1.84
N ALA A 127 12.53 2.51 1.82
CA ALA A 127 13.41 2.38 0.66
C ALA A 127 12.78 1.66 -0.55
N VAL A 128 11.67 0.93 -0.37
CA VAL A 128 10.95 0.30 -1.49
C VAL A 128 10.06 1.28 -2.27
N ALA A 129 9.80 2.48 -1.73
CA ALA A 129 8.91 3.44 -2.40
C ALA A 129 9.49 4.02 -3.70
N PRO A 130 10.77 4.45 -3.76
CA PRO A 130 11.37 4.93 -5.01
C PRO A 130 11.32 3.93 -6.18
N PRO A 131 11.70 2.65 -6.04
CA PRO A 131 11.60 1.69 -7.14
C PRO A 131 10.15 1.45 -7.59
N LEU A 132 9.18 1.44 -6.68
CA LEU A 132 7.76 1.36 -7.04
C LEU A 132 7.30 2.58 -7.86
N GLN A 133 7.69 3.78 -7.46
CA GLN A 133 7.35 4.99 -8.20
C GLN A 133 8.00 5.00 -9.59
N GLN A 134 9.23 4.48 -9.69
CA GLN A 134 9.89 4.33 -10.98
C GLN A 134 9.13 3.34 -11.88
N ALA A 135 8.80 2.15 -11.37
CA ALA A 135 8.04 1.14 -12.11
C ALA A 135 6.69 1.70 -12.59
N LEU A 136 5.94 2.35 -11.68
CA LEU A 136 4.68 3.01 -12.01
C LEU A 136 4.82 4.04 -13.14
N ARG A 137 5.91 4.82 -13.16
CA ARG A 137 6.16 5.80 -14.22
C ARG A 137 6.42 5.13 -15.56
N GLU A 138 7.23 4.08 -15.56
CA GLU A 138 7.56 3.31 -16.76
C GLU A 138 6.29 2.68 -17.34
N ASP A 139 5.44 2.11 -16.49
CA ASP A 139 4.13 1.56 -16.85
C ASP A 139 3.21 2.62 -17.46
N LEU A 140 3.10 3.78 -16.82
CA LEU A 140 2.26 4.88 -17.31
C LEU A 140 2.77 5.45 -18.64
N GLN A 141 4.09 5.55 -18.82
CA GLN A 141 4.69 6.00 -20.08
C GLN A 141 4.46 4.99 -21.20
N ALA A 142 4.57 3.70 -20.92
CA ALA A 142 4.35 2.63 -21.88
C ALA A 142 2.90 2.56 -22.36
N HIS A 143 1.93 2.90 -21.50
CA HIS A 143 0.51 2.74 -21.79
C HIS A 143 -0.23 4.04 -22.18
N GLN A 144 0.50 5.15 -22.38
CA GLN A 144 0.06 6.48 -22.89
C GLN A 144 -1.45 6.78 -22.85
N GLY A 145 -2.06 6.72 -21.67
CA GLY A 145 -3.36 7.34 -21.43
C GLY A 145 -3.16 8.81 -21.07
N LYS A 146 -3.90 9.73 -21.70
CA LYS A 146 -4.10 11.10 -21.18
C LYS A 146 -4.91 11.10 -19.88
N ALA A 147 -4.63 10.18 -18.97
CA ALA A 147 -5.41 9.98 -17.77
C ALA A 147 -4.90 10.92 -16.67
N GLU A 148 -5.83 11.50 -15.93
CA GLU A 148 -5.53 12.15 -14.65
C GLU A 148 -5.58 11.07 -13.56
N LEU A 149 -4.62 11.06 -12.63
CA LEU A 149 -4.57 10.06 -11.57
C LEU A 149 -5.26 10.58 -10.31
N ILE A 150 -6.03 9.70 -9.67
CA ILE A 150 -6.61 9.91 -8.34
C ILE A 150 -5.75 9.13 -7.35
N PHE A 151 -5.01 9.86 -6.53
CA PHE A 151 -4.28 9.34 -5.38
C PHE A 151 -5.25 9.18 -4.23
N THR A 152 -5.44 7.95 -3.77
CA THR A 152 -6.35 7.66 -2.66
C THR A 152 -5.68 7.62 -1.29
N GLN A 153 -4.35 7.58 -1.27
CA GLN A 153 -3.50 7.69 -0.07
C GLN A 153 -2.18 8.40 -0.43
N PRO A 154 -2.21 9.69 -0.78
CA PRO A 154 -0.98 10.44 -1.06
C PRO A 154 -0.01 10.46 0.13
N GLU A 155 -0.51 10.33 1.37
CA GLU A 155 0.31 10.18 2.57
C GLU A 155 1.23 8.95 2.55
N VAL A 156 0.83 7.85 1.92
CA VAL A 156 1.61 6.60 1.87
C VAL A 156 2.72 6.66 0.81
N GLU A 157 2.53 7.45 -0.25
CA GLU A 157 3.50 7.60 -1.34
C GLU A 157 4.43 8.79 -1.17
N CYS A 158 3.95 9.89 -0.59
CA CYS A 158 4.68 11.14 -0.49
C CYS A 158 5.22 11.42 0.91
N CYS A 159 4.58 10.89 1.96
CA CYS A 159 4.76 11.42 3.33
C CYS A 159 5.46 10.44 4.30
N PHE A 160 5.86 9.24 3.86
CA PHE A 160 6.50 8.26 4.74
C PHE A 160 7.86 8.71 5.31
N LYS A 161 8.54 9.68 4.69
CA LYS A 161 9.82 10.21 5.22
C LYS A 161 9.64 11.12 6.44
N HIS A 162 8.47 11.73 6.66
CA HIS A 162 8.23 12.69 7.75
C HIS A 162 6.81 12.55 8.31
N ALA A 163 6.58 11.54 9.15
CA ALA A 163 5.28 11.26 9.72
C ALA A 163 5.04 12.04 11.02
N VAL A 164 4.68 13.33 10.94
CA VAL A 164 3.62 13.98 11.76
C VAL A 164 3.22 15.27 11.04
N TRP A 165 1.97 15.36 10.59
CA TRP A 165 1.36 16.61 10.14
C TRP A 165 0.13 16.91 10.98
N THR A 166 0.02 18.14 11.46
CA THR A 166 -1.16 18.66 12.15
C THR A 166 -1.62 19.88 11.36
N ALA A 167 -2.81 19.80 10.77
CA ALA A 167 -3.42 20.92 10.06
C ALA A 167 -4.69 21.34 10.80
N GLU A 168 -4.73 22.60 11.24
CA GLU A 168 -5.93 23.22 11.76
C GLU A 168 -6.72 23.83 10.60
N PHE A 169 -7.93 23.33 10.37
CA PHE A 169 -8.86 23.92 9.42
C PHE A 169 -10.07 24.49 10.15
N ALA A 170 -10.53 25.65 9.69
CA ALA A 170 -11.77 26.24 10.16
C ALA A 170 -12.95 25.38 9.67
N ALA A 171 -13.45 24.51 10.54
CA ALA A 171 -14.70 23.79 10.28
C ALA A 171 -15.85 24.80 10.25
N ARG A 172 -16.42 25.09 9.07
CA ARG A 172 -17.73 25.73 8.97
C ARG A 172 -18.79 24.66 9.16
N GLU A 173 -19.28 24.57 10.40
CA GLU A 173 -20.46 23.77 10.72
C GLU A 173 -21.64 24.26 9.88
N THR A 174 -22.06 23.45 8.91
CA THR A 174 -23.14 23.82 7.99
C THR A 174 -24.53 23.44 8.53
N GLN A 175 -24.61 22.71 9.65
CA GLN A 175 -25.87 22.42 10.36
C GLN A 175 -25.61 22.19 11.86
N GLU A 176 -26.15 23.05 12.72
CA GLU A 176 -26.33 22.77 14.15
C GLU A 176 -27.21 21.52 14.30
N GLY A 177 -26.68 20.49 14.96
CA GLY A 177 -27.49 19.36 15.42
C GLY A 177 -27.22 18.04 14.71
N ARG A 178 -26.14 17.38 15.11
CA ARG A 178 -26.17 15.99 15.61
C ARG A 178 -24.75 15.63 15.99
N ASN A 179 -24.59 15.08 17.19
CA ASN A 179 -23.44 14.25 17.56
C ASN A 179 -23.31 13.12 16.52
N LYS A 180 -22.64 13.39 15.40
CA LYS A 180 -22.28 12.39 14.41
C LYS A 180 -20.85 12.03 14.72
N SER A 181 -20.64 10.77 15.11
CA SER A 181 -19.31 10.15 15.23
C SER A 181 -18.39 10.72 14.14
N CYS A 182 -17.31 11.39 14.56
CA CYS A 182 -16.25 11.79 13.67
C CYS A 182 -15.71 10.51 13.04
N ARG A 183 -15.72 10.45 11.70
CA ARG A 183 -15.21 9.32 10.94
C ARG A 183 -13.92 9.80 10.27
N PRO A 184 -12.86 8.98 10.22
CA PRO A 184 -11.67 9.34 9.46
C PRO A 184 -12.06 9.63 8.01
N VAL A 185 -11.55 10.72 7.45
CA VAL A 185 -11.72 11.10 6.05
C VAL A 185 -10.35 11.00 5.42
N ARG A 186 -10.25 10.27 4.30
CA ARG A 186 -9.00 10.13 3.56
C ARG A 186 -8.75 11.35 2.67
N LEU A 187 -7.49 11.77 2.57
CA LEU A 187 -7.09 12.79 1.62
C LEU A 187 -7.05 12.19 0.22
N ILE A 188 -7.62 12.90 -0.75
CA ILE A 188 -7.67 12.45 -2.14
C ILE A 188 -7.09 13.56 -3.00
N LEU A 189 -6.05 13.24 -3.78
CA LEU A 189 -5.43 14.18 -4.70
C LEU A 189 -5.72 13.75 -6.14
N CYS A 190 -6.25 14.67 -6.93
CA CYS A 190 -6.35 14.51 -8.38
C CYS A 190 -5.14 15.20 -9.02
N ILE A 191 -4.24 14.42 -9.63
CA ILE A 191 -2.99 14.93 -10.18
C ILE A 191 -2.88 14.51 -11.64
N PRO A 192 -2.63 15.45 -12.57
CA PRO A 192 -2.29 15.10 -13.95
C PRO A 192 -1.01 14.25 -13.99
N CYS A 193 -0.97 13.16 -14.77
CA CYS A 193 0.23 12.33 -14.91
C CYS A 193 1.51 13.15 -15.23
N ALA A 194 1.37 14.18 -16.06
CA ALA A 194 2.48 15.07 -16.43
C ALA A 194 3.06 15.86 -15.24
N ALA A 195 2.25 16.13 -14.22
CA ALA A 195 2.66 16.86 -13.02
C ALA A 195 3.25 15.96 -11.94
N LEU A 196 3.05 14.63 -12.03
CA LEU A 196 3.47 13.66 -11.01
C LEU A 196 4.97 13.75 -10.71
N HIS A 197 5.80 13.85 -11.76
CA HIS A 197 7.25 13.96 -11.58
C HIS A 197 7.65 15.19 -10.77
N ARG A 198 7.10 16.34 -11.17
CA ARG A 198 7.41 17.62 -10.57
C ARG A 198 6.93 17.68 -9.12
N ILE A 199 5.72 17.18 -8.86
CA ILE A 199 5.17 17.13 -7.50
C ILE A 199 6.03 16.23 -6.62
N GLY A 200 6.48 15.07 -7.11
CA GLY A 200 7.42 14.21 -6.39
C GLY A 200 8.72 14.95 -6.02
N GLN A 201 9.34 15.65 -6.99
CA GLN A 201 10.55 16.44 -6.76
C GLN A 201 10.33 17.60 -5.77
N ASP A 202 9.22 18.32 -5.92
CA ASP A 202 8.87 19.44 -5.05
C ASP A 202 8.65 18.93 -3.61
N LEU A 203 8.02 17.76 -3.44
CA LEU A 203 7.82 17.12 -2.14
C LEU A 203 9.13 16.64 -1.53
N GLU A 204 9.99 15.97 -2.30
CA GLU A 204 11.32 15.57 -1.81
C GLU A 204 12.17 16.77 -1.39
N ALA A 205 12.12 17.87 -2.15
CA ALA A 205 12.82 19.10 -1.82
C ALA A 205 12.28 19.78 -0.56
N LEU A 206 10.96 19.76 -0.35
CA LEU A 206 10.30 20.30 0.85
C LEU A 206 10.60 19.48 2.10
N LEU A 207 10.68 18.16 1.94
CA LEU A 207 10.88 17.21 3.03
C LEU A 207 12.37 17.06 3.41
N GLY A 208 13.27 17.27 2.44
CA GLY A 208 14.71 17.13 2.63
C GLY A 208 15.19 15.67 2.56
N SER A 209 16.49 15.48 2.37
CA SER A 209 17.14 14.18 2.54
C SER A 209 17.22 13.85 4.03
N PRO A 210 17.01 12.58 4.44
CA PRO A 210 17.24 12.19 5.83
C PRO A 210 18.68 12.58 6.20
N ALA A 211 18.85 13.21 7.36
CA ALA A 211 20.17 13.34 7.94
C ALA A 211 20.76 11.92 8.10
N GLU A 212 21.99 11.74 7.62
CA GLU A 212 22.76 10.49 7.67
C GLU A 212 22.80 9.87 9.08
#